data_AF-A0A9D8FQ06-F1
#
_entry.id   AF-A0A9D8FQ06-F1
#
_cell.length_a   1.000
_cell.length_b   1.000
_cell.length_c   1.000
_cell.angle_alpha   90.00
_cell.angle_beta   90.00
_cell.angle_gamma   90.00
#
_symmetry.space_group_name_H-M   'P 1'
#
loop_
_entity.id
_entity.type
_entity.pdbx_description
1 polymer ?
#
loop_
_entity_poly.entity_id
_entity_poly.type
_entity_poly.pdbx_seq_one_letter_code
_entity_poly.pdbx_strand_id
1 'polypeptide(L)'
;MTIDEVLKDIHAIHEHLQMFEEKYKLISSDFYNLYKKNKLEESHDFVEWLGFYEILLDRKHEYRKLLKSRILDYKLTSPVEEEFFQTI
;
A
#
# COMPACT_ATOMS: atom_id res chain seq x y z
N MET A 1 12.58 -9.89 3.07
CA MET A 1 12.08 -8.51 3.03
C MET A 1 11.54 -8.16 4.40
N THR A 2 12.02 -7.08 5.02
CA THR A 2 11.58 -6.58 6.33
C THR A 2 10.49 -5.52 6.17
N ILE A 3 9.79 -5.18 7.26
CA ILE A 3 8.80 -4.09 7.24
C ILE A 3 9.43 -2.76 6.83
N ASP A 4 10.64 -2.46 7.31
CA ASP A 4 11.35 -1.22 7.01
C ASP A 4 11.76 -1.12 5.54
N GLU A 5 12.16 -2.24 4.93
CA GLU A 5 12.44 -2.31 3.49
C GLU A 5 11.18 -2.03 2.67
N VAL A 6 10.05 -2.68 3.02
CA VAL A 6 8.77 -2.46 2.31
C VAL A 6 8.27 -1.04 2.47
N LEU A 7 8.44 -0.42 3.65
CA LEU A 7 8.04 0.98 3.86
C LEU A 7 8.88 1.94 3.01
N LYS A 8 10.20 1.74 2.93
CA LYS A 8 11.07 2.53 2.06
C LYS A 8 10.67 2.41 0.59
N ASP A 9 10.38 1.19 0.12
CA ASP A 9 9.89 0.96 -1.25
C ASP A 9 8.57 1.70 -1.49
N ILE A 10 7.61 1.63 -0.56
CA ILE A 10 6.32 2.33 -0.66
C ILE A 10 6.54 3.84 -0.78
N HIS A 11 7.44 4.42 0.03
CA HIS A 11 7.73 5.85 -0.02
C HIS A 11 8.38 6.27 -1.35
N ALA A 12 9.36 5.50 -1.83
CA ALA A 12 10.00 5.77 -3.12
C ALA A 12 8.98 5.74 -4.28
N ILE A 13 8.08 4.75 -4.30
CA ILE A 13 7.03 4.68 -5.33
C ILE A 13 6.07 5.86 -5.23
N HIS A 14 5.75 6.32 -4.02
CA HIS A 14 4.91 7.50 -3.82
C HIS A 14 5.53 8.77 -4.40
N GLU A 15 6.85 8.96 -4.30
CA GLU A 15 7.55 10.08 -4.93
C GLU A 15 7.41 10.06 -6.46
N HIS A 16 7.54 8.88 -7.08
CA HIS A 16 7.30 8.73 -8.53
C HIS A 16 5.86 9.03 -8.92
N LEU A 17 4.88 8.50 -8.18
CA LEU A 17 3.46 8.74 -8.45
C LEU A 17 3.09 10.22 -8.32
N GLN A 18 3.67 10.94 -7.35
CA GLN A 18 3.43 12.36 -7.13
C GLN A 18 3.73 13.21 -8.38
N MET A 19 4.75 12.86 -9.16
CA MET A 19 5.08 13.57 -10.41
C MET A 19 3.92 13.53 -11.41
N PHE A 20 3.22 12.39 -11.51
CA PHE A 20 2.05 12.24 -12.37
C PHE A 20 0.84 12.98 -11.78
N GLU A 21 0.62 12.88 -10.46
CA GLU A 21 -0.49 13.56 -9.80
C GLU A 21 -0.40 15.09 -9.96
N GLU A 22 0.80 15.64 -9.86
CA GLU A 22 1.06 17.07 -10.08
C GLU A 22 0.87 17.47 -11.54
N LYS A 23 1.28 16.62 -12.48
CA LYS A 23 1.14 16.86 -13.93
C LYS A 23 -0.32 16.85 -14.38
N TYR A 24 -1.08 15.84 -13.95
CA TYR A 24 -2.46 15.61 -14.39
C TYR A 24 -3.52 16.18 -13.45
N LYS A 25 -3.11 16.73 -12.29
CA LYS A 25 -4.01 17.29 -11.27
C LYS A 25 -5.08 16.30 -10.80
N LEU A 26 -4.68 15.03 -10.68
CA LEU A 26 -5.54 13.92 -10.27
C LEU A 26 -4.73 13.00 -9.34
N ILE A 27 -5.31 12.64 -8.20
CA ILE A 27 -4.70 11.67 -7.29
C ILE A 27 -4.70 10.27 -7.94
N SER A 28 -3.68 9.46 -7.64
CA SER A 28 -3.47 8.16 -8.31
C SER A 28 -4.64 7.19 -8.12
N SER A 29 -5.35 7.26 -6.98
CA SER A 29 -6.57 6.45 -6.80
C SER A 29 -7.67 6.79 -7.81
N ASP A 30 -7.83 8.06 -8.14
CA ASP A 30 -8.84 8.51 -9.12
C ASP A 30 -8.39 8.17 -10.53
N PHE A 31 -7.10 8.33 -10.82
CA PHE A 31 -6.48 7.88 -12.06
C PHE A 31 -6.75 6.38 -12.30
N TYR A 32 -6.56 5.54 -11.28
CA TYR A 32 -6.83 4.10 -11.35
C TYR A 32 -8.31 3.78 -11.52
N ASN A 33 -9.20 4.54 -10.88
CA ASN A 33 -10.64 4.38 -11.04
C ASN A 33 -11.12 4.74 -12.46
N LEU A 34 -10.50 5.73 -13.10
CA LEU A 34 -10.76 6.11 -14.49
C LEU A 34 -10.23 5.06 -15.46
N TYR A 35 -9.04 4.52 -15.20
CA TYR A 35 -8.47 3.39 -15.95
C TYR A 35 -9.44 2.20 -15.98
N LYS A 36 -9.92 1.76 -14.81
CA LYS A 36 -10.86 0.63 -14.71
C LYS A 36 -12.16 0.82 -15.48
N LYS A 37 -12.50 2.06 -15.84
CA LYS A 37 -13.70 2.41 -16.62
C LYS A 37 -13.42 2.48 -18.13
N ASN A 38 -12.22 2.10 -18.59
CA ASN A 38 -11.75 2.26 -19.98
C ASN A 38 -11.87 3.70 -20.49
N LYS A 39 -11.62 4.69 -19.62
CA LYS A 39 -11.76 6.12 -19.95
C LYS A 39 -10.43 6.84 -20.18
N LEU A 40 -9.31 6.13 -20.19
CA LEU A 40 -7.99 6.74 -20.33
C LEU A 40 -7.32 6.31 -21.64
N GLU A 41 -6.66 7.26 -22.27
CA GLU A 41 -5.83 7.03 -23.45
C GLU A 41 -4.52 6.34 -23.05
N GLU A 42 -4.04 5.41 -23.88
CA GLU A 42 -2.77 4.68 -23.72
C GLU A 42 -1.56 5.57 -24.03
N SER A 43 -1.41 6.67 -23.30
CA SER A 43 -0.20 7.49 -23.36
C SER A 43 0.97 6.77 -22.67
N HIS A 44 2.20 7.07 -23.09
CA HIS A 44 3.41 6.53 -22.46
C HIS A 44 3.44 6.82 -20.94
N ASP A 45 3.11 8.05 -20.55
CA ASP A 45 3.05 8.46 -19.15
C ASP A 45 2.02 7.65 -18.36
N PHE A 46 0.90 7.27 -18.99
CA PHE A 46 -0.11 6.43 -18.37
C PHE A 46 0.39 5.02 -18.10
N VAL A 47 1.08 4.40 -19.06
CA VAL A 47 1.66 3.06 -18.90
C VAL A 47 2.70 3.05 -17.78
N GLU A 48 3.56 4.07 -17.74
CA GLU A 48 4.58 4.21 -16.69
C GLU A 48 3.93 4.41 -15.31
N TRP A 49 2.96 5.32 -15.21
CA TRP A 49 2.18 5.54 -13.99
C TRP A 49 1.49 4.27 -13.51
N LEU A 50 0.85 3.51 -14.41
CA LEU A 50 0.14 2.27 -14.09
C LEU A 50 1.10 1.24 -13.51
N GLY A 51 2.29 1.09 -14.09
CA GLY A 51 3.34 0.23 -13.57
C GLY A 51 3.73 0.58 -12.14
N PHE A 52 4.00 1.85 -11.85
CA PHE A 52 4.29 2.29 -10.48
C PHE A 52 3.13 2.03 -9.52
N TYR A 53 1.89 2.27 -9.96
CA TYR A 53 0.71 2.08 -9.13
C TYR A 53 0.45 0.61 -8.80
N GLU A 54 0.65 -0.31 -9.74
CA GLU A 54 0.53 -1.75 -9.49
C GLU A 54 1.59 -2.24 -8.51
N ILE A 55 2.85 -1.79 -8.66
CA ILE A 55 3.92 -2.11 -7.71
C ILE A 55 3.56 -1.59 -6.31
N LEU A 56 2.99 -0.38 -6.20
CA LEU A 56 2.52 0.16 -4.92
C LEU A 56 1.47 -0.74 -4.26
N LEU A 57 0.50 -1.26 -5.02
CA LEU A 57 -0.52 -2.16 -4.51
C LEU A 57 0.09 -3.45 -3.96
N ASP A 58 1.05 -4.03 -4.69
CA ASP A 58 1.77 -5.22 -4.26
C ASP A 58 2.59 -4.98 -3.00
N ARG A 59 3.35 -3.88 -2.92
CA ARG A 59 4.10 -3.52 -1.71
C ARG A 59 3.18 -3.30 -0.50
N LYS A 60 2.03 -2.63 -0.69
CA LYS A 60 1.03 -2.45 0.37
C LYS A 60 0.43 -3.78 0.84
N HIS A 61 0.23 -4.74 -0.06
CA HIS A 61 -0.21 -6.09 0.29
C HIS A 61 0.84 -6.83 1.13
N GLU A 62 2.10 -6.81 0.71
CA GLU A 62 3.20 -7.42 1.46
C GLU A 62 3.40 -6.77 2.83
N TYR A 63 3.33 -5.44 2.92
CA TYR A 63 3.37 -4.72 4.19
C TYR A 63 2.28 -5.21 5.15
N ARG A 64 1.04 -5.35 4.68
CA ARG A 64 -0.09 -5.84 5.50
C ARG A 64 0.12 -7.28 5.96
N LYS A 65 0.69 -8.16 5.13
CA LYS A 65 1.03 -9.54 5.52
C LYS A 65 2.09 -9.57 6.62
N LEU A 66 3.16 -8.79 6.46
CA LEU A 66 4.25 -8.70 7.44
C LEU A 66 3.75 -8.14 8.76
N LEU A 67 2.93 -7.07 8.72
CA LEU A 67 2.33 -6.48 9.91
C LEU A 67 1.41 -7.48 10.64
N LYS A 68 0.56 -8.21 9.90
CA LYS A 68 -0.32 -9.22 10.49
C LYS A 68 0.47 -10.34 11.17
N SER A 69 1.55 -10.79 10.54
CA SER A 69 2.44 -11.82 11.11
C SER A 69 3.09 -11.33 12.40
N ARG A 70 3.65 -10.11 12.40
CA ARG A 70 4.24 -9.49 13.59
C ARG A 70 3.25 -9.34 14.75
N ILE A 71 2.01 -8.94 14.46
CA ILE A 71 0.95 -8.83 15.48
C ILE A 71 0.57 -10.21 16.02
N LEU A 72 0.50 -11.23 15.16
CA LEU A 72 0.18 -12.60 15.58
C LEU A 72 1.29 -13.17 16.48
N ASP A 73 2.55 -12.94 16.13
CA ASP A 73 3.69 -13.33 16.95
C ASP A 73 3.63 -12.66 18.33
N TYR A 74 3.33 -11.37 18.39
CA TYR A 74 3.15 -10.65 19.66
C TYR A 74 2.03 -11.25 20.53
N LYS A 75 0.90 -11.64 19.92
CA LYS A 75 -0.22 -12.30 20.61
C LYS A 75 0.11 -13.71 21.10
N LEU A 76 1.03 -14.42 20.44
CA LEU A 76 1.48 -15.76 20.86
C LEU A 76 2.57 -15.71 21.94
N THR A 77 3.30 -14.60 22.04
CA THR A 77 4.36 -14.41 23.05
C THR A 77 3.90 -13.76 24.35
N SER A 78 2.68 -13.21 24.39
CA SER A 78 2.06 -12.73 25.62
C SER A 78 1.15 -13.83 26.17
N PRO A 79 1.28 -14.25 27.44
CA PRO A 79 0.19 -15.00 28.07
C PRO A 79 -1.03 -14.08 28.03
N VAL A 80 -2.12 -14.56 27.46
CA VAL A 80 -3.41 -13.91 27.60
C VAL A 80 -3.76 -14.04 29.08
N GLU A 81 -3.53 -12.99 29.87
CA GLU A 81 -4.15 -12.89 31.19
C GLU A 81 -5.66 -12.78 30.95
N GLU A 82 -6.33 -13.93 30.95
CA GLU A 82 -7.79 -14.07 30.84
C GLU A 82 -8.55 -13.34 31.97
N GLU A 83 -7.85 -12.72 32.93
CA GLU A 83 -8.46 -12.02 34.07
C GLU A 83 -8.97 -10.60 33.74
N PHE A 84 -8.54 -9.97 32.64
CA PHE A 84 -8.94 -8.58 32.37
C PHE A 84 -10.39 -8.39 31.90
N PHE A 85 -11.09 -9.45 31.49
CA PHE A 85 -12.49 -9.35 31.01
C PHE A 85 -13.54 -9.81 32.03
N GLN A 86 -13.16 -10.12 33.28
CA GLN A 86 -14.11 -10.51 34.34
C GLN A 86 -14.38 -9.43 35.38
N THR A 87 -13.83 -8.23 35.26
CA THR A 87 -14.18 -7.12 36.16
C THR A 87 -14.19 -5.80 35.43
N ILE A 88 -15.37 -5.43 34.90
CA ILE A 88 -16.09 -4.14 35.04
C ILE A 88 -17.35 -4.20 34.15
#